data_AF-A0A0M2PHZ2-F1
#
_entry.id   AF-A0A0M2PHZ2-F1
#
_cell.length_a   1.000
_cell.length_b   1.000
_cell.length_c   1.000
_cell.angle_alpha   90.00
_cell.angle_beta   90.00
_cell.angle_gamma   90.00
#
_symmetry.space_group_name_H-M   'P 1'
#
loop_
_entity.id
_entity.type
_entity.pdbx_description
1 polymer ?
#
loop_
_entity_poly.entity_id
_entity_poly.type
_entity_poly.pdbx_seq_one_letter_code
_entity_poly.pdbx_strand_id
1 'polypeptide(L)'
;MNGTAHATIGAGVGFIAAQSVQAEPAGMMLLIGIGSVAGLMPDLDIDGKLTNKITFSHTLIRSVAQLISLMMIVYILLEETGTNRWVGVSIGAVIIIISSFIKQRHMLTVTGLGVFGGGLLLSEKWLILLGIYVIIASFVPHRSYTHSLLGIGYVAIIAYYLEVSLAIEGVFLACLLGYISHLLADMKILPFNKRGVKIFLPFSSKEF
;
A
#
# COMPACT_ATOMS: atom_id res chain seq x y z
N MET A 1 -8.92 -1.99 -16.74
CA MET A 1 -8.25 -0.99 -17.60
C MET A 1 -6.75 -0.97 -17.30
N ASN A 2 -5.97 0.09 -17.57
CA ASN A 2 -4.58 0.18 -17.12
C ASN A 2 -4.45 1.20 -15.97
N GLY A 3 -3.37 1.13 -15.19
CA GLY A 3 -3.18 2.01 -14.03
C GLY A 3 -3.18 3.51 -14.35
N THR A 4 -2.79 3.96 -15.56
CA THR A 4 -2.92 5.39 -15.90
C THR A 4 -4.38 5.79 -15.96
N ALA A 5 -5.22 4.99 -16.61
CA ALA A 5 -6.64 5.28 -16.70
C ALA A 5 -7.30 5.35 -15.32
N HIS A 6 -6.96 4.42 -14.42
CA HIS A 6 -7.46 4.44 -13.05
C HIS A 6 -6.99 5.69 -12.27
N ALA A 7 -5.73 6.07 -12.40
CA ALA A 7 -5.21 7.30 -11.78
C ALA A 7 -5.90 8.55 -12.34
N THR A 8 -6.10 8.64 -13.66
CA THR A 8 -6.76 9.79 -14.30
C THR A 8 -8.23 9.90 -13.90
N ILE A 9 -8.97 8.79 -13.84
CA ILE A 9 -10.36 8.78 -13.37
C ILE A 9 -10.40 9.19 -11.89
N GLY A 10 -9.52 8.62 -11.07
CA GLY A 10 -9.36 9.00 -9.67
C GLY A 10 -9.06 10.49 -9.50
N ALA A 11 -8.20 11.07 -10.34
CA ALA A 11 -7.90 12.50 -10.36
C ALA A 11 -9.16 13.35 -10.65
N GLY A 12 -9.94 12.96 -11.67
CA GLY A 12 -11.18 13.64 -12.02
C GLY A 12 -12.23 13.58 -10.91
N VAL A 13 -12.33 12.44 -10.24
CA VAL A 13 -13.20 12.28 -9.08
C VAL A 13 -12.72 13.09 -7.88
N GLY A 14 -11.40 13.16 -7.64
CA GLY A 14 -10.81 14.04 -6.63
C GLY A 14 -11.08 15.52 -6.90
N PHE A 15 -11.08 15.94 -8.18
CA PHE A 15 -11.52 17.28 -8.57
C PHE A 15 -12.99 17.53 -8.23
N ILE A 16 -13.88 16.58 -8.54
CA ILE A 16 -15.31 16.70 -8.19
C ILE A 16 -15.49 16.81 -6.67
N ALA A 17 -14.77 16.00 -5.89
CA ALA A 17 -14.79 16.09 -4.43
C ALA A 17 -14.36 17.48 -3.95
N ALA A 18 -13.27 18.03 -4.50
CA ALA A 18 -12.81 19.38 -4.19
C ALA A 18 -13.85 20.47 -4.51
N GLN A 19 -14.52 20.37 -5.66
CA GLN A 19 -15.58 21.32 -6.03
C GLN A 19 -16.77 21.23 -5.07
N SER A 20 -17.13 20.03 -4.62
CA SER A 20 -18.28 19.83 -3.73
C SER A 20 -18.13 20.50 -2.36
N VAL A 21 -16.90 20.65 -1.89
CA VAL A 21 -16.56 21.31 -0.61
C VAL A 21 -16.01 22.72 -0.82
N GLN A 22 -16.05 23.24 -2.06
CA GLN A 22 -15.53 24.56 -2.43
C GLN A 22 -14.08 24.77 -1.97
N ALA A 23 -13.24 23.73 -2.11
CA ALA A 23 -11.86 23.77 -1.68
C ALA A 23 -11.08 24.90 -2.38
N GLU A 24 -10.25 25.59 -1.61
CA GLU A 24 -9.27 26.54 -2.15
C GLU A 24 -8.28 25.84 -3.12
N PRO A 25 -7.52 26.58 -3.95
CA PRO A 25 -6.67 25.99 -4.98
C PRO A 25 -5.67 24.94 -4.46
N ALA A 26 -5.08 25.16 -3.29
CA ALA A 26 -4.16 24.20 -2.67
C ALA A 26 -4.87 22.91 -2.24
N GLY A 27 -6.00 23.04 -1.54
CA GLY A 27 -6.85 21.91 -1.15
C GLY A 27 -7.36 21.13 -2.36
N MET A 28 -7.74 21.81 -3.43
CA MET A 28 -8.16 21.17 -4.68
C MET A 28 -7.07 20.32 -5.30
N MET A 29 -5.84 20.84 -5.41
CA MET A 29 -4.70 20.07 -5.92
C MET A 29 -4.40 18.85 -5.06
N LEU A 30 -4.50 18.99 -3.74
CA LEU A 30 -4.33 17.88 -2.81
C LEU A 30 -5.40 16.80 -3.03
N LEU A 31 -6.67 17.17 -3.11
CA LEU A 31 -7.79 16.24 -3.29
C LEU A 31 -7.74 15.53 -4.66
N ILE A 32 -7.31 16.21 -5.72
CA ILE A 32 -7.00 15.58 -7.02
C ILE A 32 -5.90 14.52 -6.85
N GLY A 33 -4.83 14.86 -6.14
CA GLY A 33 -3.73 13.94 -5.85
C GLY A 33 -4.18 12.71 -5.05
N ILE A 34 -4.96 12.93 -3.99
CA ILE A 34 -5.54 11.89 -3.15
C ILE A 34 -6.45 10.97 -3.97
N GLY A 35 -7.36 11.53 -4.77
CA GLY A 35 -8.23 10.77 -5.66
C GLY A 35 -7.43 9.92 -6.66
N SER A 36 -6.34 10.47 -7.22
CA SER A 36 -5.44 9.75 -8.12
C SER A 36 -4.78 8.53 -7.46
N VAL A 37 -4.31 8.68 -6.22
CA VAL A 37 -3.70 7.59 -5.45
C VAL A 37 -4.76 6.56 -5.03
N ALA A 38 -5.91 7.01 -4.55
CA ALA A 38 -7.02 6.14 -4.15
C ALA A 38 -7.55 5.31 -5.32
N GLY A 39 -7.61 5.89 -6.53
CA GLY A 39 -7.96 5.17 -7.75
C GLY A 39 -6.94 4.09 -8.15
N LEU A 40 -5.72 4.12 -7.63
CA LEU A 40 -4.71 3.07 -7.85
C LEU A 40 -4.64 2.04 -6.72
N MET A 41 -5.27 2.31 -5.58
CA MET A 41 -5.13 1.52 -4.36
C MET A 41 -5.67 0.08 -4.45
N PRO A 42 -6.74 -0.23 -5.21
CA PRO A 42 -7.17 -1.62 -5.41
C PRO A 42 -6.10 -2.50 -6.07
N ASP A 43 -5.35 -1.94 -7.03
CA ASP A 43 -4.29 -2.61 -7.79
C ASP A 43 -2.97 -2.75 -7.01
N LEU A 44 -2.95 -2.45 -5.70
CA LEU A 44 -1.79 -2.76 -4.88
C LEU A 44 -1.53 -4.26 -4.78
N ASP A 45 -2.55 -5.10 -4.98
CA ASP A 45 -2.44 -6.56 -4.98
C ASP A 45 -1.69 -7.17 -6.19
N ILE A 46 -1.21 -6.33 -7.11
CA ILE A 46 -0.38 -6.71 -8.25
C ILE A 46 0.90 -5.85 -8.32
N ASP A 47 1.85 -6.29 -9.15
CA ASP A 47 3.05 -5.52 -9.51
C ASP A 47 2.72 -4.36 -10.48
N GLY A 48 1.78 -3.51 -10.08
CA GLY A 48 1.21 -2.41 -10.85
C GLY A 48 1.96 -1.08 -10.69
N LYS A 49 1.37 0.01 -11.20
CA LYS A 49 2.01 1.33 -11.23
C LYS A 49 2.27 1.91 -9.84
N LEU A 50 1.33 1.74 -8.91
CA LEU A 50 1.48 2.26 -7.56
C LEU A 50 2.52 1.45 -6.79
N THR A 51 2.40 0.12 -6.80
CA THR A 51 3.37 -0.81 -6.19
C THR A 51 4.79 -0.50 -6.62
N ASN A 52 5.05 -0.38 -7.93
CA ASN A 52 6.39 -0.09 -8.46
C ASN A 52 6.96 1.29 -8.06
N LYS A 53 6.11 2.24 -7.63
CA LYS A 53 6.56 3.56 -7.14
C LYS A 53 6.80 3.58 -5.63
N ILE A 54 6.04 2.83 -4.86
CA ILE A 54 6.12 2.84 -3.38
C ILE A 54 7.07 1.79 -2.81
N THR A 55 7.37 0.73 -3.58
CA THR A 55 8.32 -0.30 -3.16
C THR A 55 9.74 0.02 -3.64
N PHE A 56 10.72 -0.20 -2.76
CA PHE A 56 12.12 -0.22 -3.18
C PHE A 56 12.46 -1.48 -3.98
N SER A 57 13.58 -1.45 -4.72
CA SER A 57 14.07 -2.67 -5.37
C SER A 57 14.48 -3.70 -4.32
N HIS A 58 14.10 -4.96 -4.54
CA HIS A 58 14.50 -6.05 -3.66
C HIS A 58 16.02 -6.21 -3.58
N THR A 59 16.76 -5.84 -4.64
CA THR A 59 18.22 -5.82 -4.64
C THR A 59 18.79 -4.78 -3.68
N LEU A 60 18.22 -3.57 -3.62
CA LEU A 60 18.64 -2.54 -2.68
C LEU A 60 18.40 -3.00 -1.24
N ILE A 61 17.20 -3.46 -0.91
CA ILE A 61 16.86 -3.90 0.45
C ILE A 61 17.73 -5.08 0.89
N ARG A 62 17.94 -6.05 0.00
CA ARG A 62 18.87 -7.16 0.25
C ARG A 62 20.29 -6.65 0.53
N SER A 63 20.83 -5.79 -0.34
CA SER A 63 22.20 -5.29 -0.19
C SER A 63 22.39 -4.46 1.09
N VAL A 64 21.42 -3.61 1.45
CA VAL A 64 21.47 -2.83 2.68
C VAL A 64 21.41 -3.73 3.92
N ALA A 65 20.50 -4.71 3.95
CA ALA A 65 20.41 -5.66 5.05
C ALA A 65 21.70 -6.48 5.21
N GLN A 66 22.29 -6.92 4.11
CA GLN A 66 23.56 -7.64 4.10
C GLN A 66 24.73 -6.76 4.55
N LEU A 67 24.78 -5.50 4.12
CA LEU A 67 25.81 -4.54 4.53
C LEU A 67 25.72 -4.26 6.04
N ILE A 68 24.54 -3.96 6.56
CA ILE A 68 24.32 -3.73 8.00
C ILE A 68 24.75 -4.96 8.79
N SER A 69 24.36 -6.16 8.34
CA SER A 69 24.72 -7.42 9.01
C SER A 69 26.23 -7.68 8.97
N LEU A 70 26.89 -7.36 7.87
CA LEU A 70 28.35 -7.47 7.75
C LEU A 70 29.05 -6.51 8.73
N MET A 71 28.60 -5.25 8.81
CA MET A 71 29.14 -4.29 9.77
C MET A 71 28.92 -4.75 11.21
N MET A 72 27.75 -5.32 11.52
CA MET A 72 27.46 -5.89 12.84
C MET A 72 28.40 -7.06 13.18
N ILE A 73 28.67 -7.96 12.23
CA ILE A 73 29.63 -9.07 12.43
C ILE A 73 31.03 -8.53 12.73
N VAL A 74 31.50 -7.56 11.93
CA VAL A 74 32.82 -6.94 12.13
C VAL A 74 32.91 -6.31 13.52
N TYR A 75 31.90 -5.53 13.92
CA TYR A 75 31.85 -4.92 15.24
C TYR A 75 31.94 -5.96 16.37
N ILE A 76 31.13 -7.02 16.31
CA ILE A 76 31.12 -8.08 17.32
C ILE A 76 32.44 -8.84 17.37
N LEU A 77 33.12 -9.04 16.24
CA LEU A 77 34.44 -9.67 16.21
C LEU A 77 35.52 -8.82 16.90
N LEU A 78 35.38 -7.50 16.87
CA LEU A 78 36.32 -6.55 17.50
C LEU A 78 36.08 -6.40 19.01
N GLU A 79 34.82 -6.26 19.43
CA GLU A 79 34.48 -5.88 20.82
C GLU A 79 34.16 -7.08 21.73
N GLU A 80 33.49 -8.11 21.22
CA GLU A 80 33.01 -9.21 22.07
C GLU A 80 34.01 -10.36 22.11
N THR A 81 33.97 -11.17 23.17
CA THR A 81 34.78 -12.40 23.30
C THR A 81 33.93 -13.58 23.80
N GLY A 82 34.51 -14.80 23.79
CA GLY A 82 33.83 -15.99 24.29
C GLY A 82 32.55 -16.33 23.53
N THR A 83 31.52 -16.79 24.24
CA THR A 83 30.24 -17.25 23.67
C THR A 83 29.48 -16.12 22.96
N ASN A 84 29.50 -14.90 23.51
CA ASN A 84 28.76 -13.76 22.95
C ASN A 84 29.21 -13.41 21.53
N ARG A 85 30.52 -13.50 21.26
CA ARG A 85 31.08 -13.31 19.92
C ARG A 85 30.45 -14.27 18.91
N TRP A 86 30.42 -15.56 19.23
CA TRP A 86 29.89 -16.58 18.32
C TRP A 86 28.38 -16.49 18.13
N VAL A 87 27.64 -16.14 19.17
CA VAL A 87 26.19 -15.88 19.08
C VAL A 87 25.92 -14.69 18.15
N GLY A 88 26.62 -13.57 18.35
CA GLY A 88 26.45 -12.37 17.53
C GLY A 88 26.82 -12.57 16.05
N VAL A 89 27.95 -13.24 15.78
CA VAL A 89 28.36 -13.63 14.42
C VAL A 89 27.29 -14.51 13.77
N SER A 90 26.74 -15.46 14.52
CA SER A 90 25.69 -16.37 14.03
C SER A 90 24.41 -15.62 13.68
N ILE A 91 23.98 -14.65 14.50
CA ILE A 91 22.83 -13.79 14.20
C ILE A 91 23.06 -13.01 12.90
N GLY A 92 24.24 -12.37 12.74
CA GLY A 92 24.58 -11.64 11.52
C GLY A 92 24.58 -12.54 10.28
N ALA A 93 25.14 -13.75 10.37
CA ALA A 93 25.15 -14.71 9.28
C ALA A 93 23.72 -15.16 8.90
N VAL A 94 22.86 -15.40 9.89
CA VAL A 94 21.44 -15.73 9.66
C VAL A 94 20.73 -14.60 8.94
N ILE A 95 20.94 -13.33 9.31
CA ILE A 95 20.31 -12.19 8.63
C ILE A 95 20.78 -12.10 7.17
N ILE A 96 22.08 -12.32 6.89
CA ILE A 96 22.62 -12.36 5.51
C ILE A 96 21.93 -13.45 4.69
N ILE A 97 21.79 -14.66 5.25
CA ILE A 97 21.15 -15.80 4.60
C ILE A 97 19.67 -15.50 4.35
N ILE A 98 18.92 -15.06 5.36
CA ILE A 98 17.48 -14.77 5.23
C ILE A 98 17.23 -13.65 4.21
N SER A 99 17.98 -12.55 4.30
CA SER A 99 17.83 -11.42 3.36
C SER A 99 18.12 -11.82 1.91
N SER A 100 18.96 -12.83 1.67
CA SER A 100 19.23 -13.34 0.33
C SER A 100 17.99 -13.92 -0.37
N PHE A 101 16.98 -14.35 0.40
CA PHE A 101 15.71 -14.87 -0.10
C PHE A 101 14.64 -13.79 -0.35
N ILE A 102 14.96 -12.51 -0.13
CA ILE A 102 14.04 -11.41 -0.45
C ILE A 102 13.90 -11.30 -1.97
N LYS A 103 12.64 -11.43 -2.45
CA LYS A 103 12.26 -11.34 -3.86
C LYS A 103 11.31 -10.15 -4.05
N GLN A 104 11.09 -9.75 -5.30
CA GLN A 104 10.19 -8.65 -5.64
C GLN A 104 8.79 -8.78 -5.01
N ARG A 105 8.22 -10.00 -5.02
CA ARG A 105 6.91 -10.27 -4.40
C ARG A 105 6.81 -9.97 -2.90
N HIS A 106 7.94 -9.92 -2.17
CA HIS A 106 7.93 -9.62 -0.73
C HIS A 106 7.97 -8.10 -0.46
N MET A 107 8.31 -7.30 -1.48
CA MET A 107 8.58 -5.87 -1.30
C MET A 107 7.34 -5.09 -0.86
N LEU A 108 6.17 -5.46 -1.35
CA LEU A 108 4.94 -4.84 -0.91
C LEU A 108 4.63 -5.13 0.57
N THR A 109 4.89 -6.36 1.04
CA THR A 109 4.77 -6.70 2.46
C THR A 109 5.75 -5.88 3.30
N VAL A 110 7.01 -5.75 2.85
CA VAL A 110 8.02 -4.92 3.54
C VAL A 110 7.58 -3.46 3.60
N THR A 111 7.05 -2.91 2.51
CA THR A 111 6.47 -1.54 2.49
C THR A 111 5.29 -1.43 3.45
N GLY A 112 4.37 -2.39 3.45
CA GLY A 112 3.22 -2.40 4.37
C GLY A 112 3.64 -2.47 5.85
N LEU A 113 4.65 -3.27 6.18
CA LEU A 113 5.25 -3.32 7.53
C LEU A 113 5.92 -1.99 7.91
N GLY A 114 6.61 -1.35 6.97
CA GLY A 114 7.19 -0.02 7.17
C GLY A 114 6.12 1.05 7.45
N VAL A 115 5.04 1.07 6.67
CA VAL A 115 3.90 1.98 6.88
C VAL A 115 3.20 1.71 8.21
N PHE A 116 2.97 0.44 8.55
CA PHE A 116 2.40 0.04 9.84
C PHE A 116 3.26 0.48 11.01
N GLY A 117 4.57 0.20 10.96
CA GLY A 117 5.53 0.62 11.98
C GLY A 117 5.61 2.14 12.11
N GLY A 118 5.63 2.87 10.99
CA GLY A 118 5.55 4.33 10.97
C GLY A 118 4.27 4.85 11.63
N GLY A 119 3.12 4.23 11.35
CA GLY A 119 1.86 4.56 12.00
C GLY A 119 1.88 4.35 13.51
N LEU A 120 2.51 3.27 13.99
CA LEU A 120 2.70 3.03 15.43
C LEU A 120 3.60 4.10 16.07
N LEU A 121 4.73 4.43 15.44
CA LEU A 121 5.68 5.43 15.95
C LEU A 121 5.07 6.83 16.00
N LEU A 122 4.27 7.18 14.99
CA LEU A 122 3.59 8.48 14.90
C LEU A 122 2.25 8.51 15.66
N SER A 123 1.78 7.37 16.18
CA SER A 123 0.45 7.21 16.79
C SER A 123 -0.72 7.58 15.85
N GLU A 124 -0.52 7.43 14.54
CA GLU A 124 -1.49 7.78 13.50
C GLU A 124 -2.32 6.58 13.06
N LYS A 125 -3.60 6.57 13.44
CA LYS A 125 -4.52 5.44 13.18
C LYS A 125 -4.67 5.12 11.69
N TRP A 126 -4.76 6.13 10.84
CA TRP A 126 -4.94 5.92 9.40
C TRP A 126 -3.72 5.23 8.77
N LEU A 127 -2.49 5.55 9.23
CA LEU A 127 -1.27 4.88 8.80
C LEU A 127 -1.20 3.43 9.25
N ILE A 128 -1.60 3.15 10.50
CA ILE A 128 -1.68 1.79 11.02
C ILE A 128 -2.64 0.94 10.16
N LEU A 129 -3.84 1.47 9.91
CA LEU A 129 -4.86 0.78 9.10
C LEU A 129 -4.42 0.62 7.63
N LEU A 130 -3.76 1.62 7.05
CA LEU A 130 -3.18 1.57 5.71
C LEU A 130 -2.08 0.50 5.62
N GLY A 131 -1.20 0.42 6.62
CA GLY A 131 -0.18 -0.62 6.70
C GLY A 131 -0.80 -2.02 6.70
N ILE A 132 -1.84 -2.23 7.51
CA ILE A 132 -2.61 -3.49 7.53
C ILE A 132 -3.23 -3.78 6.15
N TYR A 133 -3.83 -2.79 5.49
CA TYR A 133 -4.39 -2.96 4.14
C TYR A 133 -3.32 -3.44 3.15
N VAL A 134 -2.16 -2.76 3.12
CA VAL A 134 -1.07 -3.06 2.19
C VAL A 134 -0.49 -4.46 2.46
N ILE A 135 -0.34 -4.84 3.73
CA ILE A 135 0.10 -6.19 4.11
C ILE A 135 -0.91 -7.24 3.63
N ILE A 136 -2.21 -7.04 3.85
CA ILE A 136 -3.23 -8.00 3.38
C ILE A 136 -3.24 -8.06 1.86
N ALA A 137 -3.17 -6.92 1.18
CA ALA A 137 -3.15 -6.82 -0.28
C ALA A 137 -2.02 -7.64 -0.91
N SER A 138 -0.86 -7.76 -0.25
CA SER A 138 0.28 -8.52 -0.77
C SER A 138 0.12 -10.05 -0.73
N PHE A 139 -0.88 -10.57 0.00
CA PHE A 139 -1.14 -12.01 0.13
C PHE A 139 -2.42 -12.48 -0.56
N VAL A 140 -3.27 -11.57 -1.02
CA VAL A 140 -4.56 -11.92 -1.63
C VAL A 140 -4.45 -11.98 -3.16
N PRO A 141 -5.21 -12.87 -3.82
CA PRO A 141 -5.26 -12.88 -5.28
C PRO A 141 -5.81 -11.57 -5.84
N HIS A 142 -5.33 -11.16 -7.01
CA HIS A 142 -5.84 -9.98 -7.69
C HIS A 142 -7.37 -10.06 -7.90
N ARG A 143 -8.08 -8.95 -7.64
CA ARG A 143 -9.55 -8.82 -7.71
C ARG A 143 -10.32 -9.66 -6.71
N SER A 144 -9.75 -9.83 -5.53
CA SER A 144 -10.42 -10.44 -4.38
C SER A 144 -10.85 -9.38 -3.36
N TYR A 145 -10.22 -9.35 -2.18
CA TYR A 145 -10.52 -8.44 -1.08
C TYR A 145 -10.45 -6.95 -1.48
N THR A 146 -9.39 -6.56 -2.19
CA THR A 146 -9.14 -5.19 -2.70
C THR A 146 -10.18 -4.71 -3.72
N HIS A 147 -11.01 -5.61 -4.25
CA HIS A 147 -12.06 -5.30 -5.21
C HIS A 147 -13.42 -5.80 -4.70
N SER A 148 -13.70 -5.54 -3.43
CA SER A 148 -14.94 -5.97 -2.76
C SER A 148 -15.58 -4.83 -1.97
N LEU A 149 -16.85 -5.00 -1.58
CA LEU A 149 -17.51 -4.07 -0.64
C LEU A 149 -16.78 -4.00 0.71
N LEU A 150 -16.16 -5.10 1.15
CA LEU A 150 -15.33 -5.09 2.35
C LEU A 150 -14.10 -4.20 2.17
N GLY A 151 -13.46 -4.25 1.00
CA GLY A 151 -12.37 -3.35 0.63
C GLY A 151 -12.81 -1.88 0.66
N ILE A 152 -13.96 -1.56 0.06
CA ILE A 152 -14.55 -0.21 0.11
C ILE A 152 -14.78 0.23 1.56
N GLY A 153 -15.41 -0.61 2.38
CA GLY A 153 -15.69 -0.29 3.79
C GLY A 153 -14.41 -0.07 4.60
N TYR A 154 -13.39 -0.90 4.41
CA TYR A 154 -12.11 -0.76 5.10
C TYR A 154 -11.38 0.52 4.69
N VAL A 155 -11.36 0.84 3.39
CA VAL A 155 -10.76 2.09 2.89
C VAL A 155 -11.55 3.32 3.32
N ALA A 156 -12.87 3.24 3.44
CA ALA A 156 -13.67 4.32 4.01
C ALA A 156 -13.24 4.63 5.46
N ILE A 157 -12.97 3.61 6.29
CA ILE A 157 -12.47 3.80 7.66
C ILE A 157 -11.08 4.45 7.65
N ILE A 158 -10.16 4.00 6.77
CA ILE A 158 -8.85 4.66 6.61
C ILE A 158 -9.05 6.13 6.24
N ALA A 159 -9.88 6.39 5.23
CA ALA A 159 -10.13 7.73 4.70
C ALA A 159 -10.73 8.67 5.75
N TYR A 160 -11.61 8.17 6.61
CA TYR A 160 -12.18 8.93 7.72
C TYR A 160 -11.09 9.38 8.69
N TYR A 161 -10.24 8.45 9.15
CA TYR A 161 -9.14 8.81 10.06
C TYR A 161 -8.10 9.71 9.39
N LEU A 162 -7.88 9.57 8.08
CA LEU A 162 -7.00 10.45 7.33
C LEU A 162 -7.56 11.88 7.27
N GLU A 163 -8.85 12.04 6.97
CA GLU A 163 -9.51 13.35 6.96
C GLU A 163 -9.43 14.02 8.34
N VAL A 164 -9.71 13.27 9.41
CA VAL A 164 -9.58 13.78 10.79
C VAL A 164 -8.14 14.21 11.11
N SER A 165 -7.14 13.44 10.67
CA SER A 165 -5.72 13.73 10.92
C SER A 165 -5.24 14.96 10.14
N LEU A 166 -5.65 15.11 8.88
CA LEU A 166 -5.26 16.23 8.04
C LEU A 166 -6.08 17.50 8.30
N ALA A 167 -7.28 17.38 8.86
CA ALA A 167 -8.27 18.46 9.03
C ALA A 167 -8.61 19.17 7.71
N ILE A 168 -8.66 18.41 6.61
CA ILE A 168 -8.99 18.93 5.26
C ILE A 168 -10.29 18.27 4.80
N GLU A 169 -11.35 19.06 4.71
CA GLU A 169 -12.65 18.60 4.24
C GLU A 169 -12.57 18.05 2.81
N GLY A 170 -13.26 16.93 2.56
CA GLY A 170 -13.33 16.30 1.24
C GLY A 170 -12.28 15.22 1.00
N VAL A 171 -11.31 15.03 1.90
CA VAL A 171 -10.33 13.94 1.84
C VAL A 171 -11.01 12.57 1.84
N PHE A 172 -12.01 12.39 2.71
CA PHE A 172 -12.83 11.18 2.78
C PHE A 172 -13.50 10.92 1.43
N LEU A 173 -14.13 11.95 0.86
CA LEU A 173 -14.87 11.85 -0.39
C LEU A 173 -13.93 11.53 -1.56
N ALA A 174 -12.78 12.21 -1.65
CA ALA A 174 -11.78 11.96 -2.69
C ALA A 174 -11.22 10.53 -2.63
N CYS A 175 -10.90 10.03 -1.42
CA CYS A 175 -10.47 8.66 -1.20
C CYS A 175 -11.55 7.64 -1.60
N LEU A 176 -12.75 7.79 -1.04
CA LEU A 176 -13.83 6.84 -1.22
C LEU A 176 -14.28 6.75 -2.68
N LEU A 177 -14.56 7.90 -3.29
CA LEU A 177 -14.99 7.93 -4.69
C LEU A 177 -13.85 7.53 -5.63
N GLY A 178 -12.60 7.89 -5.33
CA GLY A 178 -11.43 7.43 -6.10
C GLY A 178 -11.33 5.91 -6.11
N TYR A 179 -11.44 5.27 -4.94
CA TYR A 179 -11.45 3.81 -4.82
C TYR A 179 -12.65 3.17 -5.54
N ILE A 180 -13.85 3.70 -5.36
CA ILE A 180 -15.06 3.19 -6.04
C ILE A 180 -14.94 3.34 -7.55
N SER A 181 -14.38 4.45 -8.04
CA SER A 181 -14.21 4.69 -9.47
C SER A 181 -13.33 3.64 -10.15
N HIS A 182 -12.33 3.11 -9.43
CA HIS A 182 -11.53 1.99 -9.89
C HIS A 182 -12.39 0.75 -10.09
N LEU A 183 -13.15 0.35 -9.07
CA LEU A 183 -13.98 -0.85 -9.12
C LEU A 183 -15.02 -0.75 -10.22
N LEU A 184 -15.67 0.41 -10.38
CA LEU A 184 -16.63 0.68 -11.46
C LEU A 184 -15.96 0.58 -12.84
N ALA A 185 -14.75 1.15 -12.98
CA ALA A 185 -13.98 1.09 -14.21
C ALA A 185 -13.51 -0.33 -14.57
N ASP A 186 -13.48 -1.26 -13.61
CA ASP A 186 -13.11 -2.65 -13.80
C ASP A 186 -14.30 -3.62 -13.89
N MET A 187 -15.54 -3.11 -13.82
CA MET A 187 -16.74 -3.91 -14.02
C MET A 187 -16.85 -4.44 -15.46
N LYS A 188 -17.41 -5.64 -15.60
CA LYS A 188 -17.65 -6.33 -16.88
C LYS A 188 -18.75 -5.67 -17.72
N ILE A 189 -19.60 -4.85 -17.11
CA ILE A 189 -20.60 -4.05 -17.84
C ILE A 189 -19.97 -3.11 -18.88
N LEU A 190 -18.69 -2.75 -18.68
CA LEU A 190 -17.94 -1.94 -19.65
C LEU A 190 -17.34 -2.83 -20.75
N PRO A 191 -17.53 -2.50 -22.04
CA PRO A 191 -17.25 -3.40 -23.17
C PRO A 191 -15.76 -3.75 -23.35
N PHE A 192 -14.87 -2.99 -22.71
CA PHE A 192 -13.41 -3.17 -22.77
C PHE A 192 -12.86 -4.10 -21.68
N ASN A 193 -13.69 -4.56 -20.73
CA ASN A 193 -13.26 -5.44 -19.64
C ASN A 193 -13.67 -6.90 -19.89
N LYS A 194 -12.67 -7.77 -20.05
CA LYS A 194 -12.89 -9.22 -20.24
C LYS A 194 -13.17 -9.98 -18.94
N ARG A 195 -12.74 -9.42 -17.81
CA ARG A 195 -12.90 -9.95 -16.45
C ARG A 195 -13.58 -8.89 -15.61
N GLY A 196 -14.52 -9.29 -14.75
CA GLY A 196 -15.24 -8.38 -13.86
C GLY A 196 -14.64 -8.28 -12.46
N VAL A 197 -15.42 -7.68 -11.56
CA VAL A 197 -15.11 -7.54 -10.13
C VAL A 197 -16.06 -8.42 -9.30
N LYS A 198 -15.52 -9.09 -8.28
CA LYS A 198 -16.29 -9.96 -7.37
C LYS A 198 -16.68 -9.21 -6.10
N ILE A 199 -17.59 -8.25 -6.29
CA ILE A 199 -17.97 -7.24 -5.28
C ILE A 199 -18.39 -7.85 -3.92
N PHE A 200 -19.01 -9.03 -3.93
CA PHE A 200 -19.59 -9.69 -2.75
C PHE A 200 -18.69 -10.76 -2.09
N LEU A 201 -17.39 -10.83 -2.41
CA LEU A 201 -16.48 -11.72 -1.68
C LEU A 201 -16.42 -11.35 -0.18
N PRO A 202 -16.28 -12.35 0.72
CA PRO A 202 -16.11 -13.79 0.46
C PRO A 202 -17.44 -14.56 0.27
N PHE A 203 -18.59 -13.88 0.34
CA PHE A 203 -19.91 -14.51 0.33
C PHE A 203 -20.38 -14.97 -1.05
N SER A 204 -19.96 -14.29 -2.12
CA SER A 204 -20.27 -14.69 -3.50
C SER A 204 -19.12 -14.39 -4.46
N SER A 205 -18.89 -15.31 -5.40
CA SER A 205 -17.86 -15.22 -6.45
C SER A 205 -18.40 -14.68 -7.78
N LYS A 206 -19.65 -14.20 -7.81
CA LYS A 206 -20.27 -13.63 -9.02
C LYS A 206 -19.51 -12.39 -9.47
N GLU A 207 -19.19 -12.34 -10.76
CA GLU A 207 -18.52 -11.21 -11.40
C GLU A 207 -19.55 -10.21 -11.94
N PHE A 208 -19.24 -8.92 -11.79
CA PHE A 208 -20.01 -7.81 -12.32
C PHE A 208 -19.14 -6.91 -13.19
#